data_AF-A0A3M1MWM7-F1
#
_entry.id   AF-A0A3M1MWM7-F1
#
_cell.length_a   1.000
_cell.length_b   1.000
_cell.length_c   1.000
_cell.angle_alpha   90.00
_cell.angle_beta   90.00
_cell.angle_gamma   90.00
#
_symmetry.space_group_name_H-M   'P 1'
#
loop_
_entity.id
_entity.type
_entity.pdbx_description
1 polymer ?
#
loop_
_entity_poly.entity_id
_entity_poly.type
_entity_poly.pdbx_seq_one_letter_code
_entity_poly.pdbx_strand_id
1 'polypeptide(L)'
;MEVLFFYLVALVAVLSGLIVVTAKSPVNSALALVNTFFCLAVFYVMLHAPFMAAIQIMVYAGAIMVLILFVIMLLNMGVEPHKKPTHIAWGAIGGTLVLLVSILFIQRGDTARAVGNISKDVVLREGHTALIGKAMFVDFLLPFEIASILLLVAIVGAVILAKKEV
;
A
#
# COMPACT_ATOMS: atom_id res chain seq x y z
N MET A 1 11.25 -17.23 -16.48
CA MET A 1 10.02 -16.49 -16.85
C MET A 1 9.57 -15.53 -15.75
N GLU A 2 9.71 -15.89 -14.48
CA GLU A 2 9.33 -15.03 -13.34
C GLU A 2 9.98 -13.63 -13.36
N VAL A 3 11.27 -13.53 -13.72
CA VAL A 3 11.98 -12.24 -13.81
C VAL A 3 11.39 -11.33 -14.89
N LEU A 4 11.02 -11.88 -16.05
CA LEU A 4 10.38 -11.09 -17.11
C LEU A 4 9.01 -10.58 -16.66
N PHE A 5 8.23 -11.45 -16.03
CA PHE A 5 6.92 -11.08 -15.47
C PHE A 5 7.05 -10.01 -14.37
N PHE A 6 8.07 -10.12 -13.51
CA PHE A 6 8.39 -9.12 -12.50
C PHE A 6 8.64 -7.74 -13.13
N TYR A 7 9.53 -7.66 -14.13
CA TYR A 7 9.85 -6.38 -14.77
C TYR A 7 8.66 -5.78 -15.52
N LEU A 8 7.80 -6.61 -16.12
CA LEU A 8 6.57 -6.15 -16.77
C LEU A 8 5.62 -5.52 -15.73
N VAL A 9 5.34 -6.22 -14.64
CA VAL A 9 4.46 -5.71 -13.57
C VAL A 9 5.07 -4.48 -12.90
N ALA A 10 6.40 -4.43 -12.74
CA ALA A 10 7.11 -3.27 -12.21
C ALA A 10 6.99 -2.05 -13.10
N LEU A 11 7.12 -2.23 -14.41
CA LEU A 11 6.91 -1.15 -15.37
C LEU A 11 5.49 -0.61 -15.28
N VAL A 12 4.48 -1.48 -15.22
CA VAL A 12 3.08 -1.06 -15.05
C VAL A 12 2.87 -0.34 -13.73
N ALA A 13 3.42 -0.83 -12.62
CA ALA A 13 3.32 -0.20 -11.31
C ALA A 13 3.92 1.22 -11.30
N VAL A 14 5.11 1.38 -11.89
CA VAL A 14 5.80 2.69 -11.97
C VAL A 14 5.02 3.66 -12.85
N LEU A 15 4.56 3.23 -14.03
CA LEU A 15 3.73 4.07 -14.90
C LEU A 15 2.42 4.47 -14.21
N SER A 16 1.79 3.54 -13.51
CA SER A 16 0.57 3.80 -12.75
C SER A 16 0.82 4.83 -11.64
N GLY A 17 1.90 4.68 -10.87
CA GLY A 17 2.32 5.66 -9.87
C GLY A 17 2.64 7.03 -10.45
N LEU A 18 3.24 7.10 -11.64
CA LEU A 18 3.46 8.36 -12.34
C LEU A 18 2.12 9.03 -12.73
N ILE A 19 1.14 8.25 -13.19
CA ILE A 19 -0.19 8.75 -13.51
C ILE A 19 -0.89 9.28 -12.25
N VAL A 20 -0.73 8.65 -11.08
CA VAL A 20 -1.30 9.14 -9.82
C VAL A 20 -0.90 10.60 -9.54
N VAL A 21 0.38 10.93 -9.72
CA VAL A 21 0.91 12.26 -9.40
C VAL A 21 0.67 13.28 -10.53
N THR A 22 0.60 12.81 -11.78
CA THR A 22 0.46 13.69 -12.96
C THR A 22 -0.99 13.89 -13.39
N ALA A 23 -1.94 13.08 -12.90
CA ALA A 23 -3.34 13.13 -13.28
C ALA A 23 -4.00 14.45 -12.83
N LYS A 24 -4.74 15.07 -13.76
CA LYS A 24 -5.46 16.34 -13.50
C LYS A 24 -6.74 16.16 -12.71
N SER A 25 -7.42 15.02 -12.87
CA SER A 25 -8.63 14.71 -12.12
C SER A 25 -8.29 13.81 -10.93
N PRO A 26 -8.79 14.11 -9.72
CA PRO A 26 -8.60 13.26 -8.54
C PRO A 26 -9.13 11.83 -8.75
N VAL A 27 -10.20 11.67 -9.53
CA VAL A 27 -10.76 10.35 -9.86
C VAL A 27 -9.76 9.51 -10.68
N ASN A 28 -9.14 10.08 -11.72
CA ASN A 28 -8.17 9.33 -12.52
C ASN A 28 -6.91 9.01 -11.72
N SER A 29 -6.50 9.92 -10.83
CA SER A 29 -5.40 9.69 -9.89
C SER A 29 -5.70 8.49 -8.97
N ALA A 30 -6.89 8.46 -8.37
CA ALA A 30 -7.30 7.36 -7.50
C ALA A 30 -7.46 6.02 -8.25
N LEU A 31 -8.00 6.01 -9.48
CA LEU A 31 -8.07 4.80 -10.31
C LEU A 31 -6.68 4.27 -10.69
N ALA A 32 -5.73 5.15 -11.00
CA ALA A 32 -4.34 4.75 -11.22
C ALA A 32 -3.70 4.19 -9.94
N LEU A 33 -4.07 4.72 -8.77
CA LEU A 33 -3.58 4.19 -7.49
C LEU A 33 -4.12 2.78 -7.21
N VAL A 34 -5.40 2.52 -7.53
CA VAL A 34 -5.98 1.16 -7.47
C VAL A 34 -5.18 0.19 -8.34
N ASN A 35 -4.82 0.58 -9.56
CA ASN A 35 -4.01 -0.25 -10.45
C ASN A 35 -2.61 -0.53 -9.86
N THR A 36 -1.99 0.45 -9.20
CA THR A 36 -0.74 0.24 -8.45
C THR A 36 -0.92 -0.79 -7.33
N PHE A 37 -2.03 -0.75 -6.58
CA PHE A 37 -2.32 -1.75 -5.55
C PHE A 37 -2.52 -3.16 -6.09
N PHE A 38 -3.13 -3.30 -7.27
CA PHE A 38 -3.18 -4.60 -7.96
C PHE A 38 -1.80 -5.10 -8.34
N CYS A 39 -0.92 -4.23 -8.85
CA CYS A 39 0.47 -4.61 -9.14
C CYS A 39 1.22 -5.05 -7.87
N LEU A 40 1.02 -4.35 -6.74
CA LEU A 40 1.58 -4.77 -5.45
C LEU A 40 1.05 -6.13 -4.99
N ALA A 41 -0.24 -6.41 -5.17
CA ALA A 41 -0.81 -7.72 -4.86
C ALA A 41 -0.16 -8.83 -5.70
N VAL A 42 0.11 -8.57 -6.99
CA VAL A 42 0.85 -9.49 -7.86
C VAL A 42 2.26 -9.71 -7.32
N PHE A 43 2.98 -8.67 -6.89
CA PHE A 43 4.30 -8.84 -6.27
C PHE A 43 4.26 -9.68 -4.99
N TYR A 44 3.25 -9.52 -4.15
CA TYR A 44 3.09 -10.37 -2.97
C TYR A 44 2.87 -11.84 -3.35
N VAL A 45 2.10 -12.13 -4.40
CA VAL A 45 1.96 -13.51 -4.90
C VAL A 45 3.30 -14.04 -5.41
N MET A 46 4.06 -13.24 -6.15
CA MET A 46 5.39 -13.62 -6.63
C MET A 46 6.40 -13.86 -5.50
N LEU A 47 6.23 -13.18 -4.36
CA LEU A 47 7.03 -13.37 -3.16
C LEU A 47 6.53 -14.52 -2.27
N HIS A 48 5.58 -15.35 -2.75
CA HIS A 48 4.95 -16.42 -1.98
C HIS A 48 4.23 -15.94 -0.70
N ALA A 49 3.68 -14.73 -0.72
CA ALA A 49 2.93 -14.12 0.39
C ALA A 49 1.43 -13.95 0.05
N PRO A 50 0.66 -15.05 -0.08
CA PRO A 50 -0.72 -15.01 -0.55
C PRO A 50 -1.67 -14.27 0.41
N PHE A 51 -1.42 -14.34 1.71
CA PHE A 51 -2.20 -13.60 2.71
C PHE A 51 -2.06 -12.08 2.51
N MET A 52 -0.83 -11.60 2.30
CA MET A 52 -0.57 -10.17 2.07
C MET A 52 -1.20 -9.69 0.76
N ALA A 53 -1.14 -10.50 -0.30
CA ALA A 53 -1.82 -10.21 -1.55
C ALA A 53 -3.35 -10.06 -1.36
N ALA A 54 -3.96 -10.97 -0.61
CA ALA A 54 -5.40 -10.92 -0.35
C ALA A 54 -5.79 -9.67 0.47
N ILE A 55 -5.04 -9.34 1.52
CA ILE A 55 -5.27 -8.13 2.33
C ILE A 55 -5.06 -6.85 1.50
N GLN A 56 -4.07 -6.83 0.61
CA GLN A 56 -3.84 -5.70 -0.32
C GLN A 56 -5.09 -5.42 -1.17
N ILE A 57 -5.73 -6.46 -1.69
CA ILE A 57 -6.93 -6.32 -2.51
C ILE A 57 -8.14 -5.98 -1.64
N MET A 58 -8.40 -6.72 -0.56
CA MET A 58 -9.60 -6.54 0.27
C MET A 58 -9.62 -5.19 0.99
N VAL A 59 -8.52 -4.80 1.62
CA VAL A 59 -8.47 -3.63 2.50
C VAL A 59 -8.07 -2.38 1.73
N TYR A 60 -6.92 -2.40 1.03
CA TYR A 60 -6.42 -1.19 0.38
C TYR A 60 -7.18 -0.86 -0.90
N ALA A 61 -7.25 -1.79 -1.85
CA ALA A 61 -7.99 -1.55 -3.09
C ALA A 61 -9.52 -1.59 -2.88
N GLY A 62 -10.01 -2.50 -2.04
CA GLY A 62 -11.44 -2.76 -1.84
C GLY A 62 -12.14 -1.80 -0.90
N ALA A 63 -11.66 -1.65 0.34
CA ALA A 63 -12.35 -0.81 1.33
C ALA A 63 -11.88 0.64 1.28
N ILE A 64 -10.58 0.87 1.47
CA ILE A 64 -10.01 2.23 1.63
C ILE A 64 -10.17 3.03 0.34
N MET A 65 -9.75 2.47 -0.79
CA MET A 65 -9.76 3.23 -2.04
C MET A 65 -11.17 3.47 -2.58
N VAL A 66 -12.10 2.55 -2.37
CA VAL A 66 -13.52 2.77 -2.71
C VAL A 66 -14.13 3.87 -1.85
N LEU A 67 -13.83 3.91 -0.54
CA LEU A 67 -14.26 5.01 0.32
C LEU A 67 -13.69 6.35 -0.15
N ILE A 68 -12.40 6.40 -0.48
CA ILE A 68 -11.74 7.61 -0.99
C ILE A 68 -12.38 8.05 -2.32
N LEU A 69 -12.61 7.12 -3.26
CA LEU A 69 -13.28 7.41 -4.52
C LEU A 69 -14.69 7.96 -4.30
N PHE A 70 -15.45 7.36 -3.38
CA PHE A 70 -16.78 7.84 -3.02
C PHE A 70 -16.73 9.27 -2.49
N VAL A 71 -15.80 9.57 -1.58
CA VAL A 71 -15.61 10.93 -1.04
C VAL A 71 -15.20 11.92 -2.14
N ILE A 72 -14.25 11.57 -3.00
CA ILE A 72 -13.82 12.40 -4.12
C ILE A 72 -15.00 12.74 -5.04
N MET A 73 -15.82 11.74 -5.36
CA MET A 73 -16.97 11.90 -6.24
C MET A 73 -18.08 12.74 -5.58
N LEU A 74 -18.38 12.49 -4.30
CA LEU A 74 -19.39 13.27 -3.56
C LEU A 74 -19.01 14.74 -3.42
N LEU A 75 -17.73 15.02 -3.12
CA LEU A 75 -17.22 16.37 -2.99
C LEU A 75 -17.06 17.07 -4.35
N ASN A 76 -17.31 16.36 -5.46
CA ASN A 76 -17.11 16.81 -6.83
C ASN A 76 -15.84 17.66 -6.97
N MET A 77 -14.71 17.12 -6.50
CA MET A 77 -13.44 17.83 -6.52
C MET A 77 -13.07 18.11 -7.98
N GLY A 78 -13.34 19.34 -8.42
CA GLY A 78 -13.13 19.80 -9.79
C GLY A 78 -11.65 19.91 -10.15
N VAL A 79 -11.38 20.11 -11.45
CA VAL A 79 -10.02 20.34 -11.94
C VAL A 79 -9.61 21.76 -11.55
N GLU A 80 -8.80 21.91 -10.51
CA GLU A 80 -8.24 23.23 -10.16
C GLU A 80 -7.32 23.74 -11.30
N PRO A 81 -7.41 25.04 -11.66
CA PRO A 81 -6.48 25.63 -12.63
C PRO A 81 -5.05 25.55 -12.08
N HIS A 82 -4.12 25.07 -12.92
CA HIS A 82 -2.73 24.83 -12.54
C HIS A 82 -2.10 26.11 -11.97
N LYS A 83 -1.91 26.17 -10.65
CA LYS A 83 -1.01 27.16 -10.05
C LYS A 83 0.41 26.88 -10.53
N LYS A 84 1.18 27.93 -10.79
CA LYS A 84 2.58 27.81 -11.24
C LYS A 84 3.34 26.86 -10.31
N PRO A 85 4.20 25.98 -10.85
CA PRO A 85 4.87 24.95 -10.07
C PRO A 85 6.03 25.52 -9.25
N THR A 86 5.73 26.32 -8.23
CA THR A 86 6.76 26.92 -7.36
C THR A 86 7.50 25.87 -6.54
N HIS A 87 6.92 24.68 -6.34
CA HIS A 87 7.48 23.63 -5.47
C HIS A 87 7.90 22.34 -6.19
N ILE A 88 7.83 22.27 -7.53
CA ILE A 88 8.27 21.05 -8.27
C ILE A 88 9.76 20.77 -8.03
N ALA A 89 10.60 21.80 -7.91
CA ALA A 89 12.01 21.64 -7.61
C ALA A 89 12.24 20.91 -6.27
N TRP A 90 11.49 21.26 -5.23
CA TRP A 90 11.55 20.60 -3.93
C TRP A 90 11.05 19.15 -3.98
N GLY A 91 9.98 18.89 -4.74
CA GLY A 91 9.49 17.53 -4.99
C GLY A 91 10.50 16.66 -5.73
N ALA A 92 11.19 17.22 -6.73
CA ALA A 92 12.23 16.52 -7.49
C ALA A 92 13.46 16.24 -6.63
N ILE A 93 13.88 17.19 -5.78
CA ILE A 93 15.00 16.99 -4.83
C ILE A 93 14.63 15.88 -3.84
N GLY A 94 13.43 15.94 -3.24
CA GLY A 94 12.96 14.92 -2.30
C GLY A 94 12.87 13.54 -2.95
N GLY A 95 12.29 13.43 -4.14
CA GLY A 95 12.20 12.19 -4.90
C GLY A 95 13.59 11.62 -5.23
N THR A 96 14.52 12.46 -5.68
CA THR A 96 15.90 12.06 -6.00
C THR A 96 16.65 11.58 -4.75
N LEU A 97 16.47 12.26 -3.62
CA LEU A 97 17.09 11.90 -2.35
C LEU A 97 16.58 10.56 -1.84
N VAL A 98 15.26 10.32 -1.91
CA VAL A 98 14.67 9.02 -1.57
C VAL A 98 15.24 7.92 -2.47
N LEU A 99 15.32 8.16 -3.77
CA LEU A 99 15.85 7.20 -4.74
C LEU A 99 17.33 6.86 -4.46
N LEU A 100 18.15 7.89 -4.16
CA LEU A 100 19.54 7.72 -3.76
C LEU A 100 19.67 6.90 -2.48
N VAL A 101 18.87 7.20 -1.45
CA VAL A 101 18.87 6.44 -0.19
C VAL A 101 18.48 4.99 -0.43
N SER A 102 17.46 4.74 -1.27
CA SER A 102 17.06 3.37 -1.63
C SER A 102 18.18 2.61 -2.35
N ILE A 103 18.88 3.24 -3.31
CA ILE A 103 20.01 2.62 -4.00
C ILE A 103 21.15 2.31 -3.03
N LEU A 104 21.53 3.27 -2.19
CA LEU A 104 22.59 3.08 -1.20
C LEU A 104 22.24 1.96 -0.21
N PHE A 105 20.97 1.88 0.20
CA PHE A 105 20.48 0.80 1.05
C PHE A 105 20.57 -0.57 0.36
N ILE A 106 20.20 -0.66 -0.91
CA ILE A 106 20.31 -1.91 -1.68
C ILE A 106 21.78 -2.33 -1.88
N GLN A 107 22.67 -1.37 -2.15
CA GLN A 107 24.10 -1.64 -2.39
C GLN A 107 24.88 -1.98 -1.11
N ARG A 108 24.52 -1.39 0.03
CA ARG A 108 25.20 -1.61 1.32
C ARG A 108 24.52 -2.64 2.20
N GLY A 109 23.24 -2.89 2.01
CA GLY A 109 22.50 -3.89 2.76
C GLY A 109 22.80 -5.27 2.23
N ASP A 110 23.01 -6.23 3.14
CA ASP A 110 23.06 -7.67 2.84
C ASP A 110 21.63 -8.18 2.53
N THR A 111 20.96 -7.52 1.59
CA THR A 111 19.53 -7.64 1.26
C THR A 111 19.16 -9.01 0.68
N ALA A 112 20.17 -9.79 0.27
CA ALA A 112 20.00 -11.16 -0.22
C ALA A 112 19.93 -12.20 0.90
N ARG A 113 20.32 -11.87 2.13
CA ARG A 113 20.10 -12.77 3.26
C ARG A 113 18.64 -12.68 3.69
N ALA A 114 17.93 -13.81 3.62
CA ALA A 114 16.64 -13.96 4.28
C ALA A 114 16.85 -13.75 5.79
N VAL A 115 16.52 -12.57 6.29
CA VAL A 115 16.58 -12.24 7.72
C VAL A 115 15.35 -12.87 8.37
N GLY A 116 15.41 -14.16 8.68
CA GLY A 116 14.34 -14.89 9.35
C GLY A 116 14.73 -16.33 9.63
N ASN A 117 14.44 -16.81 10.85
CA ASN A 117 14.68 -18.22 11.25
C ASN A 117 13.65 -19.20 10.67
N ILE A 118 12.68 -18.72 9.90
CA ILE A 118 11.62 -19.54 9.32
C ILE A 118 12.10 -20.07 7.96
N SER A 119 12.48 -21.35 7.92
CA SER A 119 12.82 -22.01 6.66
C SER A 119 11.61 -22.09 5.74
N LYS A 120 11.86 -22.11 4.42
CA LYS A 120 10.82 -22.33 3.38
C LYS A 120 10.01 -23.60 3.64
N ASP A 121 10.63 -24.62 4.25
CA ASP A 121 9.98 -25.89 4.60
C ASP A 121 8.88 -25.74 5.66
N VAL A 122 9.07 -24.83 6.62
CA VAL A 122 8.09 -24.55 7.68
C VAL A 122 6.88 -23.84 7.09
N VAL A 123 7.09 -22.90 6.16
CA VAL A 123 6.00 -22.18 5.47
C VAL A 123 5.16 -23.12 4.62
N LEU A 124 5.79 -24.08 3.93
CA LEU A 124 5.09 -25.08 3.13
C LEU A 124 4.26 -26.06 3.99
N ARG A 125 4.72 -26.37 5.20
CA ARG A 125 4.07 -27.34 6.09
C ARG A 125 2.96 -26.74 6.95
N GLU A 126 3.18 -25.57 7.55
CA GLU A 126 2.20 -24.93 8.45
C GLU A 126 1.26 -23.96 7.70
N GLY A 127 1.69 -23.45 6.54
CA GLY A 127 0.93 -22.50 5.73
C GLY A 127 1.13 -21.05 6.17
N HIS A 128 1.33 -20.16 5.20
CA HIS A 128 1.64 -18.74 5.42
C HIS A 128 0.60 -18.02 6.29
N THR A 129 -0.70 -18.26 6.06
CA THR A 129 -1.78 -17.61 6.83
C THR A 129 -1.79 -18.06 8.29
N ALA A 130 -1.55 -19.35 8.56
CA ALA A 130 -1.55 -19.88 9.92
C ALA A 130 -0.35 -19.35 10.73
N LEU A 131 0.82 -19.25 10.10
CA LEU A 131 2.02 -18.67 10.71
C LEU A 131 1.81 -17.19 11.10
N ILE A 132 1.18 -16.39 10.23
CA ILE A 132 0.83 -15.01 10.57
C ILE A 132 -0.15 -14.97 11.73
N GLY A 133 -1.19 -15.80 11.70
CA GLY A 133 -2.15 -15.88 12.81
C GLY A 133 -1.47 -16.20 14.14
N LYS A 134 -0.61 -17.22 14.17
CA LYS A 134 0.17 -17.58 15.36
C LYS A 134 1.06 -16.44 15.84
N ALA A 135 1.76 -15.76 14.94
CA ALA A 135 2.57 -14.60 15.29
C ALA A 135 1.72 -13.47 15.90
N MET A 136 0.53 -13.19 15.37
CA MET A 136 -0.36 -12.16 15.91
C MET A 136 -0.88 -12.47 17.31
N PHE A 137 -1.18 -13.74 17.60
CA PHE A 137 -1.76 -14.14 18.89
C PHE A 137 -0.75 -14.61 19.94
N VAL A 138 0.53 -14.81 19.57
CA VAL A 138 1.58 -15.25 20.50
C VAL A 138 2.65 -14.18 20.66
N ASP A 139 3.30 -13.80 19.56
CA ASP A 139 4.45 -12.89 19.61
C ASP A 139 4.03 -11.41 19.62
N PHE A 140 2.94 -11.08 18.91
CA PHE A 140 2.42 -9.72 18.73
C PHE A 140 1.04 -9.51 19.36
N LEU A 141 0.77 -10.21 20.47
CA LEU A 141 -0.51 -10.13 21.17
C LEU A 141 -0.87 -8.69 21.59
N LEU A 142 0.08 -7.96 22.19
CA LEU A 142 -0.15 -6.58 22.63
C LEU A 142 -0.47 -5.62 21.46
N PRO A 143 0.32 -5.57 20.37
CA PRO A 143 -0.05 -4.80 19.18
C PRO A 143 -1.41 -5.18 18.58
N PHE A 144 -1.76 -6.46 18.58
CA PHE A 144 -3.06 -6.93 18.08
C PHE A 144 -4.22 -6.39 18.92
N GLU A 145 -4.11 -6.42 20.25
CA GLU A 145 -5.11 -5.84 21.15
C GLU A 145 -5.23 -4.32 20.96
N ILE A 146 -4.10 -3.61 20.86
CA ILE A 146 -4.09 -2.16 20.63
C ILE A 146 -4.77 -1.82 19.29
N ALA A 147 -4.54 -2.60 18.23
CA ALA A 147 -5.20 -2.41 16.95
C ALA A 147 -6.73 -2.59 17.07
N SER A 148 -7.21 -3.53 17.88
CA SER A 148 -8.65 -3.73 18.12
C SER A 148 -9.30 -2.52 18.80
N ILE A 149 -8.62 -1.93 19.80
CA ILE A 149 -9.07 -0.70 20.47
C ILE A 149 -9.02 0.48 19.50
N LEU A 150 -7.98 0.58 18.68
CA LEU A 150 -7.86 1.62 17.66
C LEU A 150 -9.04 1.57 16.67
N LEU A 151 -9.44 0.37 16.22
CA LEU A 151 -10.60 0.20 15.36
C LEU A 151 -11.91 0.60 16.05
N LEU A 152 -12.07 0.24 17.33
CA LEU A 152 -13.22 0.66 18.13
C LEU A 152 -13.30 2.19 18.21
N VAL A 153 -12.19 2.84 18.54
CA VAL A 153 -12.10 4.31 18.63
C VAL A 153 -12.37 4.95 17.27
N ALA A 154 -11.84 4.39 16.18
CA ALA A 154 -12.08 4.89 14.82
C ALA A 154 -13.58 4.82 14.44
N ILE A 155 -14.27 3.73 14.75
CA ILE A 155 -15.71 3.58 14.49
C ILE A 155 -16.51 4.58 15.32
N VAL A 156 -16.26 4.66 16.63
CA VAL A 156 -16.96 5.60 17.52
C VAL A 156 -16.72 7.04 17.07
N GLY A 157 -15.48 7.40 16.76
CA GLY A 157 -15.12 8.73 16.27
C GLY A 157 -15.79 9.08 14.94
N ALA A 158 -15.79 8.14 13.98
CA ALA A 158 -16.46 8.34 12.70
C ALA A 158 -17.98 8.54 12.85
N VAL A 159 -18.63 7.75 13.73
CA VAL A 159 -20.08 7.87 14.00
C VAL A 159 -20.42 9.20 14.67
N ILE A 160 -19.65 9.63 15.68
CA ILE A 160 -19.88 10.92 16.35
C ILE A 160 -19.72 12.07 15.36
N LEU A 161 -18.69 12.04 14.50
CA LEU A 161 -18.43 13.10 13.53
C LEU A 161 -19.47 13.14 12.40
N ALA A 162 -19.98 11.98 11.97
CA ALA A 162 -20.98 11.89 10.92
C ALA A 162 -22.41 12.16 11.44
N LYS A 163 -22.64 12.09 12.76
CA LYS A 163 -23.94 12.35 13.36
C LYS A 163 -24.28 13.83 13.22
N LYS A 164 -25.34 14.12 12.45
CA LYS A 164 -25.90 15.46 12.34
C LYS A 164 -26.51 15.87 13.69
N GLU A 165 -26.07 17.00 14.25
CA GLU A 165 -26.78 17.63 15.36
C GLU A 165 -28.16 18.05 14.84
N VAL A 166 -29.21 17.51 15.46
CA VAL A 166 -30.61 17.89 15.23
C VAL A 166 -31.00 18.92 16.26
#